data_AF-A0A4Q3YCZ8-F1
#
_entry.id   AF-A0A4Q3YCZ8-F1
#
_cell.length_a   1.000
_cell.length_b   1.000
_cell.length_c   1.000
_cell.angle_alpha   90.00
_cell.angle_beta   90.00
_cell.angle_gamma   90.00
#
_symmetry.space_group_name_H-M   'P 1'
#
loop_
_entity.id
_entity.type
_entity.pdbx_description
1 polymer ?
#
loop_
_entity_poly.entity_id
_entity_poly.type
_entity_poly.pdbx_seq_one_letter_code
_entity_poly.pdbx_strand_id
1 'polypeptide(L)'
;AYGAVCQWLFEGVAGFRPDPEQPGFKHIVFEPTIIPALSPVSAAHDSAAGRIEAGWTVSGEDVTYDVLVPEGAGGTLVLSPRYTEVSVDGALLKAAANGENTRSQLAPGRHTVTFRISSPGP
;
A
#
# COMPACT_ATOMS: atom_id res chain seq x y z
N ALA A 1 -14.14 -13.44 18.62
CA ALA A 1 -14.41 -12.50 17.52
C ALA A 1 -13.42 -11.33 17.56
N TYR A 2 -12.14 -11.60 17.25
CA TYR A 2 -11.08 -10.60 17.03
C TYR A 2 -10.75 -10.40 15.54
N GLY A 3 -11.32 -11.23 14.66
CA GLY A 3 -11.01 -11.27 13.23
C GLY A 3 -11.33 -9.98 12.48
N ALA A 4 -12.43 -9.28 12.84
CA ALA A 4 -12.84 -8.04 12.17
C ALA A 4 -11.91 -6.84 12.46
N VAL A 5 -11.30 -6.80 13.65
CA VAL A 5 -10.35 -5.73 14.03
C VAL A 5 -8.99 -5.96 13.36
N CYS A 6 -8.53 -7.21 13.32
CA CYS A 6 -7.34 -7.58 12.55
C CYS A 6 -7.56 -7.30 11.06
N GLN A 7 -8.72 -7.66 10.50
CA GLN A 7 -9.08 -7.37 9.11
C GLN A 7 -9.06 -5.87 8.80
N TRP A 8 -9.59 -5.02 9.69
CA TRP A 8 -9.55 -3.57 9.52
C TRP A 8 -8.12 -2.98 9.63
N LEU A 9 -7.25 -3.57 10.45
CA LEU A 9 -5.83 -3.20 10.49
C LEU A 9 -5.09 -3.59 9.21
N PHE A 10 -5.39 -4.75 8.62
CA PHE A 10 -4.81 -5.21 7.36
C PHE A 10 -5.33 -4.42 6.14
N GLU A 11 -6.65 -4.30 6.00
CA GLU A 11 -7.29 -3.66 4.85
C GLU A 11 -7.30 -2.13 4.94
N GLY A 12 -7.46 -1.58 6.15
CA GLY A 12 -7.56 -0.14 6.37
C GLY A 12 -6.22 0.54 6.64
N VAL A 13 -5.37 -0.05 7.49
CA VAL A 13 -4.15 0.63 7.97
C VAL A 13 -2.92 0.16 7.20
N ALA A 14 -2.67 -1.14 7.06
CA ALA A 14 -1.59 -1.64 6.20
C ALA A 14 -1.92 -1.49 4.70
N GLY A 15 -3.21 -1.42 4.39
CA GLY A 15 -3.74 -1.05 3.08
C GLY A 15 -3.50 -2.09 2.01
N PHE A 16 -3.65 -3.38 2.29
CA PHE A 16 -3.67 -4.38 1.22
C PHE A 16 -4.91 -5.25 1.30
N ARG A 17 -5.47 -5.56 0.14
CA ARG A 17 -6.66 -6.39 -0.01
C ARG A 17 -6.50 -7.34 -1.19
N PRO A 18 -7.06 -8.56 -1.13
CA PRO A 18 -7.13 -9.41 -2.29
C PRO A 18 -8.00 -8.75 -3.38
N ASP A 19 -7.63 -8.98 -4.63
CA ASP A 19 -8.46 -8.62 -5.77
C ASP A 19 -9.74 -9.48 -5.78
N PRO A 20 -10.95 -8.89 -5.69
CA PRO A 20 -12.19 -9.65 -5.75
C PRO A 20 -12.40 -10.37 -7.08
N GLU A 21 -11.76 -9.91 -8.16
CA GLU A 21 -11.84 -10.54 -9.48
C GLU A 21 -10.90 -11.76 -9.61
N GLN A 22 -9.90 -11.88 -8.72
CA GLN A 22 -8.89 -12.94 -8.75
C GLN A 22 -8.75 -13.64 -7.39
N PRO A 23 -9.66 -14.58 -7.07
CA PRO A 23 -9.66 -15.26 -5.77
C PRO A 23 -8.37 -16.04 -5.51
N GLY A 24 -8.01 -16.15 -4.23
CA GLY A 24 -6.82 -16.87 -3.78
C GLY A 24 -5.54 -16.04 -3.74
N PHE A 25 -5.64 -14.71 -3.64
CA PHE A 25 -4.49 -13.79 -3.59
C PHE A 25 -3.57 -13.87 -4.83
N LYS A 26 -4.10 -14.27 -5.99
CA LYS A 26 -3.36 -14.21 -7.26
C LYS A 26 -3.02 -12.77 -7.66
N HIS A 27 -3.86 -11.83 -7.24
CA HIS A 27 -3.63 -10.41 -7.37
C HIS A 27 -3.96 -9.69 -6.07
N ILE A 28 -3.10 -8.76 -5.67
CA ILE A 28 -3.18 -8.03 -4.41
C ILE A 28 -3.20 -6.53 -4.72
N VAL A 29 -4.17 -5.83 -4.18
CA VAL A 29 -4.27 -4.37 -4.30
C VAL A 29 -3.69 -3.75 -3.03
N PHE A 30 -2.64 -2.96 -3.19
CA PHE A 30 -1.99 -2.18 -2.13
C PHE A 30 -2.47 -0.74 -2.21
N GLU A 31 -3.40 -0.37 -1.34
CA GLU A 31 -4.04 0.94 -1.21
C GLU A 31 -3.91 1.47 0.24
N PRO A 32 -2.73 2.01 0.63
CA PRO A 32 -2.51 2.49 1.99
C PRO A 32 -3.27 3.79 2.29
N THR A 33 -3.98 3.78 3.43
CA THR A 33 -4.53 5.00 4.03
C THR A 33 -3.56 5.51 5.10
N ILE A 34 -2.81 6.56 4.77
CA ILE A 34 -1.82 7.13 5.68
C ILE A 34 -2.52 8.01 6.71
N ILE A 35 -2.31 7.67 7.98
CA ILE A 35 -2.76 8.43 9.13
C ILE A 35 -1.52 8.69 9.98
N PRO A 36 -0.90 9.89 9.92
CA PRO A 36 0.39 10.16 10.56
C PRO A 36 0.45 9.78 12.04
N ALA A 37 -0.65 9.96 12.77
CA ALA A 37 -0.77 9.60 14.18
C ALA A 37 -0.65 8.09 14.48
N LEU A 38 -0.79 7.24 13.47
CA LEU A 38 -0.62 5.78 13.57
C LEU A 38 0.78 5.32 13.12
N SER A 39 1.64 6.22 12.63
CA SER A 39 3.01 5.88 12.25
C SER A 39 3.84 5.44 13.48
N PRO A 40 4.64 4.37 13.40
CA PRO A 40 4.81 3.46 12.25
C PRO A 40 3.76 2.33 12.22
N VAL A 41 3.43 1.86 11.02
CA VAL A 41 2.52 0.72 10.79
C VAL A 41 3.27 -0.40 10.08
N SER A 42 3.06 -1.64 10.51
CA SER A 42 3.51 -2.82 9.80
C SER A 42 2.50 -3.95 9.96
N ALA A 43 2.25 -4.67 8.87
CA ALA A 43 1.41 -5.84 8.87
C ALA A 43 1.95 -6.90 7.91
N ALA A 44 1.72 -8.16 8.27
CA ALA A 44 2.06 -9.32 7.46
C ALA A 44 0.91 -10.31 7.45
N HIS A 45 0.66 -10.92 6.29
CA HIS A 45 -0.38 -11.92 6.10
C HIS A 45 0.17 -13.12 5.33
N ASP A 46 0.03 -14.30 5.91
CA ASP A 46 0.35 -15.56 5.25
C ASP A 46 -0.86 -16.03 4.44
N SER A 47 -0.73 -15.94 3.12
CA SER A 47 -1.75 -16.39 2.16
C SER A 47 -1.33 -17.71 1.49
N ALA A 48 -2.26 -18.34 0.76
CA ALA A 48 -1.94 -19.52 -0.04
C ALA A 48 -0.91 -19.25 -1.16
N ALA A 49 -0.78 -18.00 -1.61
CA ALA A 49 0.19 -17.57 -2.62
C ALA A 49 1.58 -17.26 -2.03
N GLY A 50 1.68 -17.16 -0.70
CA GLY A 50 2.88 -16.77 0.03
C GLY A 50 2.63 -15.65 1.04
N ARG A 51 3.71 -15.22 1.69
CA ARG A 51 3.68 -14.15 2.69
C ARG A 51 3.63 -12.78 2.02
N ILE A 52 2.65 -11.99 2.43
CA ILE A 52 2.43 -10.61 2.04
C ILE A 52 2.85 -9.73 3.20
N GLU A 53 3.61 -8.68 2.93
CA GLU A 53 3.96 -7.68 3.94
C GLU A 53 3.62 -6.30 3.40
N ALA A 54 3.16 -5.43 4.29
CA ALA A 54 2.92 -4.04 3.97
C ALA A 54 3.10 -3.20 5.24
N GLY A 55 3.87 -2.14 5.16
CA GLY A 55 4.10 -1.26 6.28
C GLY A 55 4.56 0.10 5.83
N TRP A 56 4.13 1.15 6.53
CA TRP A 56 4.56 2.50 6.24
C TRP A 56 5.00 3.25 7.48
N THR A 57 5.87 4.22 7.24
CA THR A 57 6.35 5.17 8.22
C THR A 57 6.19 6.58 7.67
N VAL A 58 5.91 7.53 8.55
CA VAL A 58 5.80 8.95 8.23
C VAL A 58 6.92 9.70 8.93
N SER A 59 7.67 10.48 8.16
CA SER A 59 8.72 11.40 8.62
C SER A 59 8.39 12.81 8.15
N GLY A 60 7.73 13.59 9.00
CA GLY A 60 7.20 14.90 8.59
C GLY A 60 6.06 14.75 7.59
N GLU A 61 6.29 15.13 6.34
CA GLU A 61 5.35 14.96 5.22
C GLU A 61 5.70 13.76 4.34
N ASP A 62 6.89 13.19 4.50
CA ASP A 62 7.39 12.08 3.69
C ASP A 62 6.90 10.76 4.25
N VAL A 63 6.38 9.91 3.38
CA VAL A 63 5.93 8.56 3.70
C VAL A 63 6.80 7.57 2.96
N THR A 64 7.28 6.57 3.68
CA THR A 64 7.92 5.38 3.11
C THR A 64 6.99 4.20 3.35
N TYR A 65 6.56 3.53 2.28
CA TYR A 65 5.68 2.37 2.29
C TYR A 65 6.41 1.17 1.67
N ASP A 66 6.76 0.21 2.50
CA ASP A 66 7.42 -1.02 2.12
C ASP A 66 6.40 -2.14 1.94
N VAL A 67 6.45 -2.80 0.79
CA VAL A 67 5.55 -3.91 0.45
C VAL A 67 6.31 -5.12 -0.04
N LEU A 68 5.82 -6.30 0.33
CA LEU A 68 6.28 -7.58 -0.18
C LEU A 68 5.13 -8.26 -0.93
N VAL A 69 5.31 -8.39 -2.25
CA VAL A 69 4.44 -9.16 -3.12
C VAL A 69 5.01 -10.58 -3.21
N PRO A 70 4.23 -11.63 -2.87
CA PRO A 70 4.72 -13.00 -2.94
C PRO A 70 4.95 -13.46 -4.38
N GLU A 71 5.90 -14.38 -4.60
CA GLU A 71 6.31 -14.86 -5.94
C GLU A 71 5.17 -15.40 -6.80
N GLY A 72 4.12 -15.97 -6.18
CA GLY A 72 2.95 -16.51 -6.86
C GLY A 72 1.85 -15.49 -7.17
N ALA A 73 2.05 -14.20 -6.89
CA ALA A 73 1.03 -13.16 -7.04
C ALA A 73 1.56 -11.92 -7.77
N GLY A 74 0.65 -11.15 -8.36
CA GLY A 74 0.92 -9.77 -8.80
C GLY A 74 0.41 -8.74 -7.80
N GLY A 75 1.03 -7.57 -7.74
CA GLY A 75 0.56 -6.44 -6.96
C GLY A 75 0.08 -5.28 -7.83
N THR A 76 -0.92 -4.54 -7.37
CA THR A 76 -1.24 -3.20 -7.89
C THR A 76 -1.19 -2.22 -6.74
N LEU A 77 -0.29 -1.25 -6.83
CA LEU A 77 -0.27 -0.08 -5.97
C LEU A 77 -1.35 0.90 -6.44
N VAL A 78 -2.19 1.37 -5.51
CA VAL A 78 -3.21 2.39 -5.72
C VAL A 78 -3.01 3.48 -4.67
N LEU A 79 -2.64 4.68 -5.10
CA LEU A 79 -2.40 5.81 -4.23
C LEU A 79 -3.41 6.91 -4.50
N SER A 80 -3.95 7.47 -3.41
CA SER A 80 -4.90 8.58 -3.48
C SER A 80 -4.26 9.80 -4.17
N PRO A 81 -5.01 10.59 -4.96
CA PRO A 81 -4.51 11.79 -5.65
C PRO A 81 -3.94 12.86 -4.70
N ARG A 82 -4.25 12.80 -3.40
CA ARG A 82 -3.69 13.69 -2.37
C ARG A 82 -2.21 13.41 -2.06
N TYR A 83 -1.71 12.25 -2.47
CA TYR A 83 -0.32 11.87 -2.31
C TYR A 83 0.49 12.38 -3.51
N THR A 84 1.55 13.13 -3.24
CA THR A 84 2.39 13.77 -4.25
C THR A 84 3.80 13.17 -4.25
N GLU A 85 4.59 13.47 -5.29
CA GLU A 85 5.98 13.01 -5.40
C GLU A 85 6.14 11.48 -5.25
N VAL A 86 5.19 10.73 -5.82
CA VAL A 86 5.16 9.27 -5.74
C VAL A 86 6.34 8.67 -6.49
N SER A 87 7.12 7.84 -5.82
CA SER A 87 8.18 7.02 -6.40
C SER A 87 8.06 5.57 -5.95
N VAL A 88 8.35 4.64 -6.86
CA VAL A 88 8.42 3.20 -6.59
C VAL A 88 9.83 2.74 -6.93
N ASP A 89 10.53 2.15 -5.98
CA ASP A 89 11.93 1.68 -6.09
C ASP A 89 12.88 2.77 -6.62
N GLY A 90 12.62 4.03 -6.27
CA GLY A 90 13.40 5.19 -6.72
C GLY A 90 13.03 5.70 -8.11
N ALA A 91 12.12 5.05 -8.85
CA ALA A 91 11.55 5.58 -10.09
C ALA A 91 10.34 6.45 -9.79
N LEU A 92 10.40 7.74 -10.17
CA LEU A 92 9.27 8.66 -9.98
C LEU A 92 8.12 8.29 -10.92
N LEU A 93 6.92 8.12 -10.36
CA LEU A 93 5.71 7.90 -11.14
C LEU A 93 5.11 9.24 -11.56
N LYS A 94 4.57 9.29 -12.77
CA LYS A 94 3.74 10.42 -13.18
C LYS A 94 2.44 10.36 -12.40
N ALA A 95 2.10 11.47 -11.72
CA ALA A 95 0.81 11.60 -11.08
C ALA A 95 -0.31 11.36 -12.10
N ALA A 96 -1.36 10.65 -11.69
CA ALA A 96 -2.53 10.47 -12.52
C ALA A 96 -3.17 11.83 -12.83
N ALA A 97 -3.66 12.00 -14.06
CA ALA A 97 -4.34 13.23 -14.48
C ALA A 97 -5.69 13.37 -13.76
N ASN A 98 -6.18 14.60 -13.58
CA ASN A 98 -7.56 14.89 -13.20
C ASN A 98 -8.08 14.29 -11.86
N GLY A 99 -7.24 14.20 -10.82
CA GLY A 99 -7.69 13.77 -9.50
C GLY A 99 -8.00 12.27 -9.39
N GLU A 100 -7.51 11.47 -10.32
CA GLU A 100 -7.60 10.01 -10.27
C GLU A 100 -6.54 9.41 -9.32
N ASN A 101 -6.78 8.19 -8.85
CA ASN A 101 -5.77 7.47 -8.07
C ASN A 101 -4.56 7.13 -8.96
N THR A 102 -3.34 7.34 -8.44
CA THR A 102 -2.12 6.89 -9.10
C THR A 102 -2.03 5.38 -8.98
N ARG A 103 -1.92 4.68 -10.11
CA ARG A 103 -1.83 3.22 -10.16
C ARG A 103 -0.49 2.77 -10.73
N SER A 104 0.12 1.78 -10.10
CA SER A 104 1.34 1.15 -10.60
C SER A 104 1.31 -0.35 -10.37
N GLN A 105 1.82 -1.12 -11.33
CA GLN A 105 1.98 -2.56 -11.13
C GLN A 105 3.23 -2.83 -10.31
N LEU A 106 3.09 -3.73 -9.34
CA LEU A 106 4.20 -4.24 -8.54
C LEU A 106 4.45 -5.69 -8.97
N ALA A 107 5.69 -5.96 -9.32
CA ALA A 107 6.14 -7.31 -9.60
C ALA A 107 6.17 -8.13 -8.30
N PRO A 108 6.36 -9.45 -8.38
CA PRO A 108 6.71 -10.20 -7.19
C PRO A 108 8.07 -9.74 -6.63
N GLY A 109 8.16 -9.60 -5.31
CA GLY A 109 9.35 -9.10 -4.63
C GLY A 109 9.06 -7.99 -3.63
N ARG A 110 10.13 -7.39 -3.11
CA ARG A 110 10.06 -6.23 -2.22
C ARG A 110 10.08 -4.96 -3.04
N HIS A 111 9.17 -4.06 -2.71
CA HIS A 111 9.11 -2.73 -3.29
C HIS A 111 9.06 -1.68 -2.20
N THR A 112 9.80 -0.59 -2.40
CA THR A 112 9.74 0.58 -1.52
C THR A 112 9.08 1.72 -2.27
N VAL A 113 7.95 2.18 -1.76
CA VAL A 113 7.15 3.25 -2.33
C VAL A 113 7.31 4.48 -1.44
N THR A 114 7.78 5.60 -1.99
CA THR A 114 7.87 6.86 -1.27
C THR A 114 6.90 7.86 -1.86
N PHE A 115 6.23 8.63 -1.02
CA PHE A 115 5.34 9.70 -1.46
C PHE A 115 5.15 10.70 -0.32
N ARG A 116 4.63 11.87 -0.64
CA ARG A 116 4.33 12.91 0.34
C ARG A 116 2.84 13.00 0.59
N ILE A 117 2.50 13.20 1.85
CA ILE A 117 1.14 13.55 2.26
C ILE A 117 1.05 15.06 2.40
N SER A 118 -0.04 15.64 1.90
CA SER A 118 -0.40 17.01 2.26
C SER A 118 -0.74 17.01 3.76
N SER A 119 -0.15 17.92 4.54
CA SER A 119 -0.52 18.11 5.95
C SER A 119 -2.05 18.18 6.05
N PRO A 120 -2.69 17.47 7.01
CA PRO A 120 -4.09 17.73 7.27
C PRO A 120 -4.22 19.23 7.53
N GLY A 121 -5.11 19.88 6.78
CA GLY A 121 -5.40 21.30 7.02
C GLY A 121 -5.80 21.51 8.48
N PRO A 122 -5.62 22.73 9.00
CA PRO A 122 -5.97 23.06 10.38
C PRO A 122 -7.43 22.79 10.73
#